data_AF-A0A923EQ98-F1
#
_entry.id   AF-A0A923EQ98-F1
#
_cell.length_a   1.000
_cell.length_b   1.000
_cell.length_c   1.000
_cell.angle_alpha   90.00
_cell.angle_beta   90.00
_cell.angle_gamma   90.00
#
_symmetry.space_group_name_H-M   'P 1'
#
loop_
_entity.id
_entity.type
_entity.pdbx_description
1 polymer ?
#
loop_
_entity_poly.entity_id
_entity_poly.type
_entity_poly.pdbx_seq_one_letter_code
_entity_poly.pdbx_strand_id
1 'polypeptide(L)' 'MRKRRSKRKGWIKILTEYEKSIFDNMLNEATIAKGKKLKPKERREVMFKSRDIVRALREANSIKTIKTMLYQNKNSK' A
#
# COMPACT_ATOMS: atom_id res chain seq x y z
N MET A 1 -8.74 -6.93 -25.47
CA MET A 1 -8.43 -6.90 -24.02
C MET A 1 -8.94 -5.61 -23.39
N ARG A 2 -10.00 -5.67 -22.57
CA ARG A 2 -10.53 -4.51 -21.83
C ARG A 2 -9.52 -4.17 -20.72
N LYS A 3 -8.67 -3.16 -20.90
CA LYS A 3 -7.88 -2.57 -19.79
C LYS A 3 -8.90 -2.06 -18.77
N ARG A 4 -9.24 -2.88 -17.76
CA ARG A 4 -9.99 -2.42 -16.59
C ARG A 4 -9.10 -1.34 -15.95
N ARG A 5 -9.33 -0.07 -16.30
CA ARG A 5 -8.87 1.06 -15.50
C ARG A 5 -9.52 0.85 -14.14
N SER A 6 -8.78 0.20 -13.24
CA SER A 6 -9.15 0.08 -11.85
C SER A 6 -9.48 1.50 -11.40
N LYS A 7 -10.76 1.78 -11.13
CA LYS A 7 -11.18 3.06 -10.57
C LYS A 7 -10.30 3.24 -9.34
N ARG A 8 -9.41 4.23 -9.36
CA ARG A 8 -8.49 4.45 -8.24
C ARG A 8 -9.37 4.65 -7.02
N LYS A 9 -9.44 3.65 -6.11
CA LYS A 9 -10.14 3.80 -4.83
C LYS A 9 -9.55 5.05 -4.14
N GLY A 10 -10.36 5.81 -3.39
CA GLY A 10 -10.01 7.11 -2.80
C GLY A 10 -8.78 7.12 -1.88
N TRP A 11 -8.50 8.22 -1.18
CA TRP A 11 -7.38 8.24 -0.22
C TRP A 11 -7.63 7.31 0.98
N ILE A 12 -6.57 6.73 1.54
CA ILE A 12 -6.65 5.95 2.79
C ILE A 12 -6.77 6.96 3.93
N LYS A 13 -7.88 6.94 4.66
CA LYS A 13 -8.17 7.93 5.71
C LYS A 13 -7.29 7.77 6.95
N ILE A 14 -7.02 6.53 7.35
CA ILE A 14 -6.27 6.20 8.57
C ILE A 14 -5.10 5.32 8.17
N LEU A 15 -3.88 5.80 8.44
CA LEU A 15 -2.63 5.07 8.26
C LEU A 15 -2.02 4.79 9.64
N THR A 16 -1.55 3.56 9.85
CA THR A 16 -0.72 3.23 11.01
C THR A 16 0.65 3.90 10.90
N GLU A 17 1.43 3.96 11.98
CA GLU A 17 2.80 4.50 11.94
C GLU A 17 3.69 3.76 10.93
N TYR A 18 3.58 2.43 10.89
CA TYR A 18 4.26 1.61 9.89
C TYR A 18 3.83 1.97 8.46
N GLU A 19 2.54 2.19 8.23
CA GLU A 19 2.09 2.56 6.88
C GLU A 19 2.52 3.98 6.50
N LYS A 20 2.60 4.91 7.46
CA LYS A 20 3.17 6.25 7.23
C LYS A 20 4.64 6.15 6.83
N SER A 21 5.43 5.31 7.49
CA SER A 21 6.85 5.15 7.14
C SER A 21 7.05 4.63 5.70
N ILE A 22 6.11 3.86 5.14
CA ILE A 22 6.14 3.48 3.72
C ILE A 22 6.05 4.71 2.81
N PHE A 23 5.21 5.69 3.14
CA PHE A 23 5.14 6.94 2.37
C PHE A 23 6.42 7.75 2.49
N ASP A 24 6.93 7.92 3.71
CA ASP A 24 8.11 8.72 3.98
C ASP A 24 9.36 8.11 3.33
N ASN A 25 9.55 6.79 3.45
CA ASN A 25 10.65 6.07 2.83
C ASN A 25 10.60 6.19 1.30
N MET A 26 9.45 5.95 0.68
CA MET A 26 9.29 6.06 -0.77
C MET A 26 9.54 7.49 -1.28
N LEU A 27 9.12 8.51 -0.52
CA LEU A 27 9.38 9.91 -0.86
C LEU A 27 10.86 10.27 -0.70
N ASN A 28 11.51 9.77 0.34
CA ASN A 28 12.92 9.95 0.58
C ASN A 28 13.76 9.29 -0.51
N GLU A 29 13.52 8.00 -0.79
CA GLU A 29 14.19 7.25 -1.86
C GLU A 29 14.01 7.93 -3.21
N ALA A 30 12.80 8.38 -3.55
CA ALA A 30 12.57 9.09 -4.80
C ALA A 30 13.30 10.44 -4.87
N THR A 31 13.45 11.13 -3.74
CA THR A 31 14.20 12.40 -3.67
C THR A 31 15.70 12.14 -3.83
N ILE A 32 16.23 11.13 -3.15
CA ILE A 32 17.64 10.69 -3.23
C ILE A 32 17.96 10.25 -4.66
N ALA A 33 17.14 9.37 -5.25
CA ALA A 33 17.34 8.86 -6.61
C ALA A 33 17.33 9.98 -7.66
N LYS A 34 16.59 11.06 -7.41
CA LYS A 34 16.57 12.23 -8.28
C LYS A 34 17.74 13.19 -8.03
N GLY A 35 18.36 13.14 -6.85
CA GLY A 35 19.40 14.08 -6.40
C GLY A 35 18.90 15.51 -6.16
N LYS A 36 17.57 15.74 -6.18
CA LYS A 36 16.94 17.04 -5.92
C LYS A 36 15.49 16.90 -5.52
N LYS A 37 14.92 17.99 -4.99
CA LYS A 37 13.51 18.05 -4.55
C LYS A 37 12.54 17.61 -5.66
N LEU A 38 11.57 16.77 -5.27
CA LEU A 38 10.49 16.32 -6.15
C LEU A 38 9.54 17.48 -6.49
N LYS A 39 9.13 17.56 -7.76
CA LYS A 39 8.06 18.44 -8.21
C LYS A 39 6.72 17.93 -7.68
N PRO A 40 5.69 18.78 -7.55
CA PRO A 40 4.38 18.37 -7.04
C PRO A 40 3.74 17.19 -7.77
N LYS A 41 3.92 17.09 -9.09
CA LYS A 41 3.42 15.97 -9.90
C LYS A 41 4.12 14.65 -9.56
N GLU A 42 5.44 14.66 -9.46
CA GLU A 42 6.24 13.47 -9.15
C GLU A 42 5.97 13.00 -7.71
N ARG A 43 5.93 13.93 -6.76
CA ARG A 43 5.57 13.64 -5.36
C ARG A 43 4.20 12.95 -5.30
N ARG A 44 3.22 13.44 -6.07
CA ARG A 44 1.88 12.84 -6.15
C ARG A 44 1.92 11.42 -6.74
N GLU A 45 2.74 11.18 -7.76
CA GLU A 45 2.93 9.84 -8.34
C GLU A 45 3.56 8.87 -7.34
N VAL A 46 4.57 9.30 -6.58
CA VAL A 46 5.18 8.50 -5.50
C VAL A 46 4.13 8.15 -4.45
N MET A 47 3.36 9.14 -3.96
CA MET A 47 2.30 8.89 -2.98
C MET A 47 1.22 7.92 -3.51
N PHE A 48 0.89 7.96 -4.81
CA PHE A 48 -0.04 6.98 -5.37
C PHE A 48 0.53 5.56 -5.37
N LYS A 49 1.82 5.38 -5.69
CA LYS A 49 2.48 4.08 -5.60
C LYS A 49 2.54 3.58 -4.16
N SER A 50 2.94 4.41 -3.20
CA SER A 50 2.95 4.07 -1.77
C SER A 50 1.58 3.62 -1.28
N ARG A 51 0.52 4.32 -1.69
CA ARG A 51 -0.87 3.94 -1.36
C ARG A 51 -1.23 2.56 -1.92
N ASP A 52 -0.83 2.26 -3.15
CA ASP A 52 -1.15 0.99 -3.78
C ASP A 52 -0.37 -0.17 -3.09
N ILE A 53 0.86 0.08 -2.60
CA ILE A 53 1.61 -0.86 -1.74
C ILE A 53 0.89 -1.12 -0.42
N VAL A 54 0.48 -0.08 0.31
CA VAL A 54 -0.24 -0.23 1.59
C VAL A 54 -1.52 -1.06 1.41
N ARG A 55 -2.23 -0.86 0.29
CA ARG A 55 -3.41 -1.67 -0.02
C ARG A 55 -3.09 -3.14 -0.21
N ALA A 56 -2.06 -3.44 -0.99
CA ALA A 56 -1.62 -4.82 -1.20
C ALA A 56 -1.24 -5.49 0.12
N LEU A 57 -0.54 -4.77 1.01
CA LEU A 57 -0.19 -5.27 2.35
C LEU A 57 -1.42 -5.56 3.21
N ARG A 58 -2.41 -4.64 3.24
CA ARG A 58 -3.67 -4.86 3.99
C ARG A 58 -4.45 -6.05 3.43
N GLU A 59 -4.53 -6.17 2.12
CA GLU A 59 -5.21 -7.28 1.46
C GLU A 59 -4.53 -8.61 1.80
N ALA A 60 -3.20 -8.69 1.69
CA ALA A 60 -2.42 -9.85 2.07
C ALA A 60 -2.61 -10.23 3.55
N ASN A 61 -2.60 -9.25 4.45
CA ASN A 61 -2.83 -9.47 5.88
C ASN A 61 -4.25 -9.98 6.16
N SER A 62 -5.27 -9.44 5.49
CA SER A 62 -6.65 -9.92 5.63
C SER A 62 -6.80 -11.39 5.19
N ILE A 63 -6.16 -11.78 4.09
CA ILE A 63 -6.15 -13.16 3.59
C ILE A 63 -5.43 -14.08 4.59
N LYS A 64 -4.30 -13.64 5.15
CA LYS A 64 -3.56 -14.39 6.17
C LYS A 64 -4.43 -14.67 7.39
N THR A 65 -5.12 -13.64 7.91
CA THR A 65 -6.03 -13.78 9.05
C THR A 65 -7.15 -14.77 8.77
N ILE A 66 -7.81 -14.69 7.61
CA ILE A 66 -8.87 -15.62 7.20
C ILE A 66 -8.33 -17.07 7.15
N LYS A 67 -7.14 -17.28 6.57
CA LYS A 67 -6.52 -18.60 6.48
C LYS A 67 -6.24 -19.19 7.86
N THR A 68 -5.73 -18.39 8.80
CA THR A 68 -5.47 -18.84 10.18
C THR A 68 -6.76 -19.27 10.88
N MET A 69 -7.84 -18.48 10.77
CA MET A 69 -9.13 -18.82 11.38
C MET A 69 -9.71 -20.13 10.81
N LEU A 70 -9.63 -20.33 9.49
CA LEU A 70 -10.11 -21.56 8.84
C LEU A 70 -9.30 -22.80 9.25
N TYR A 71 -7.99 -22.67 9.47
CA TYR A 71 -7.16 -23.77 9.93
C TYR A 71 -7.47 -24.18 11.37
N GLN A 72 -7.66 -23.20 12.27
CA GLN A 72 -8.02 -23.47 13.67
C GLN A 72 -9.39 -24.18 13.78
N ASN A 73 -10.38 -23.77 12.99
CA ASN A 73 -11.70 -24.39 13.00
C ASN A 73 -11.73 -25.83 12.46
N LYS A 74 -10.77 -26.23 11.61
CA LYS A 74 -10.68 -27.59 11.08
C LYS A 74 -10.02 -28.58 12.04
N ASN A 75 -9.18 -28.11 12.96
CA ASN A 75 -8.43 -28.95 13.90
C ASN A 75 -9.03 -29.00 15.31
N SER A 76 -10.17 -28.32 15.55
CA SER A 76 -10.95 -28.39 16.80
C SER A 76 -12.13 -29.37 16.73
N LYS A 77 -12.09 -30.35 15.83
CA LYS A 77 -13.08 -31.44 15.73
C LYS A 77 -12.39 -32.79 15.82
#